data_AF-A0A561U7H7-F1
#
_entry.id   AF-A0A561U7H7-F1
#
_cell.length_a   1.000
_cell.length_b   1.000
_cell.length_c   1.000
_cell.angle_alpha   90.00
_cell.angle_beta   90.00
_cell.angle_gamma   90.00
#
_symmetry.space_group_name_H-M   'P 1'
#
loop_
_entity.id
_entity.type
_entity.pdbx_description
1 polymer ?
#
loop_
_entity_poly.entity_id
_entity_poly.type
_entity_poly.pdbx_seq_one_letter_code
_entity_poly.pdbx_strand_id
1 'polypeptide(L)'
;MSADVSATREAVAANAFTRGRAQESGWYGDHLPERDFPMLIELLAQASPPLEKSPSGEISLDDLTAAFEKSCRGEVLRSVVTFC
;
A
#
# COMPACT_ATOMS: atom_id res chain seq x y z
N MET A 1 -4.74 -17.50 -24.48
CA MET A 1 -5.98 -16.69 -24.40
C MET A 1 -5.73 -15.54 -23.45
N SER A 2 -5.26 -14.40 -23.98
CA SER A 2 -5.21 -13.16 -23.20
C SER A 2 -6.59 -12.53 -23.31
N ALA A 3 -7.41 -12.60 -22.27
CA ALA A 3 -8.63 -11.81 -22.23
C ALA A 3 -8.22 -10.33 -22.32
N ASP A 4 -8.90 -9.57 -23.18
CA ASP A 4 -8.64 -8.15 -23.31
C ASP A 4 -9.01 -7.45 -21.99
N VAL A 5 -7.97 -7.00 -21.29
CA VAL A 5 -8.07 -6.31 -20.01
C VAL A 5 -8.86 -5.01 -20.18
N SER A 6 -8.83 -4.38 -21.37
CA SER A 6 -9.57 -3.15 -21.65
C SER A 6 -11.09 -3.39 -21.62
N ALA A 7 -11.57 -4.35 -22.41
CA ALA A 7 -12.99 -4.73 -22.43
C ALA A 7 -13.51 -5.16 -21.04
N THR A 8 -12.66 -5.80 -20.23
CA THR A 8 -13.02 -6.21 -18.86
C THR A 8 -13.19 -5.01 -17.93
N ARG A 9 -12.33 -3.99 -18.03
CA ARG A 9 -12.42 -2.77 -17.21
C ARG A 9 -13.65 -1.94 -17.52
N GLU A 10 -14.04 -1.84 -18.79
CA GLU A 10 -15.24 -1.12 -19.23
C GLU A 10 -16.52 -1.77 -18.69
N ALA A 11 -16.62 -3.10 -18.75
CA ALA A 11 -17.77 -3.84 -18.21
C ALA A 11 -17.90 -3.67 -16.68
N VAL A 12 -16.77 -3.65 -15.95
CA VAL A 12 -16.74 -3.41 -14.50
C VAL A 12 -17.21 -1.99 -14.18
N ALA A 13 -16.74 -0.99 -14.91
CA ALA A 13 -17.15 0.41 -14.71
C ALA A 13 -18.67 0.59 -14.95
N ALA A 14 -19.20 0.05 -16.05
CA ALA A 14 -20.63 0.14 -16.37
C ALA A 14 -21.53 -0.49 -15.29
N ASN A 15 -21.15 -1.66 -14.76
CA ASN A 15 -21.88 -2.33 -13.67
C ASN A 15 -21.75 -1.58 -12.33
N ALA A 16 -20.62 -0.92 -12.09
CA ALA A 16 -20.42 -0.12 -10.88
C ALA A 16 -21.31 1.13 -10.88
N PHE A 17 -21.33 1.91 -11.97
CA PHE A 17 -22.12 3.15 -12.07
C PHE A 17 -23.63 2.91 -12.06
N THR A 18 -24.10 1.83 -12.71
CA THR A 18 -25.53 1.47 -12.69
C THR A 18 -26.03 1.06 -11.29
N ARG A 19 -25.13 0.69 -10.38
CA ARG A 19 -25.42 0.38 -8.98
C ARG A 19 -25.12 1.54 -8.02
N GLY A 20 -24.92 2.75 -8.54
CA GLY A 20 -24.65 3.94 -7.73
C GLY A 20 -23.28 3.93 -7.06
N ARG A 21 -22.30 3.16 -7.56
CA ARG A 21 -20.92 3.22 -7.08
C ARG A 21 -20.13 4.29 -7.84
N ALA A 22 -19.14 4.88 -7.17
CA ALA A 22 -18.19 5.82 -7.75
C ALA A 22 -16.81 5.16 -7.94
N GLN A 23 -16.07 5.62 -8.96
CA GLN A 23 -14.66 5.28 -9.16
C GLN A 23 -13.86 6.57 -9.07
N GLU A 24 -13.14 6.74 -7.98
CA GLU A 24 -12.29 7.90 -7.75
C GLU A 24 -10.84 7.56 -8.10
N SER A 25 -10.13 8.53 -8.67
CA SER A 25 -8.68 8.46 -8.81
C SER A 25 -8.03 8.91 -7.51
N GLY A 26 -7.11 8.12 -6.97
CA GLY A 26 -6.31 8.52 -5.81
C GLY A 26 -4.86 8.75 -6.20
N TRP A 27 -4.24 9.82 -5.71
CA TRP A 27 -2.78 9.98 -5.73
C TRP A 27 -2.29 10.12 -4.30
N TYR A 28 -1.45 9.18 -3.83
CA TYR A 28 -0.91 9.22 -2.46
C TYR A 28 -2.04 9.23 -1.41
N GLY A 29 -3.13 8.52 -1.70
CA GLY A 29 -4.35 8.54 -0.90
C GLY A 29 -5.05 9.89 -0.84
N ASP A 30 -4.76 10.82 -1.75
CA ASP A 30 -5.26 12.20 -1.81
C ASP A 30 -4.82 13.08 -0.62
N HIS A 31 -3.65 12.75 -0.06
CA HIS A 31 -3.04 13.51 1.05
C HIS A 31 -2.01 14.51 0.53
N LEU A 32 -1.96 15.68 1.18
CA LEU A 32 -0.85 16.61 1.12
C LEU A 32 0.14 16.26 2.25
N PRO A 33 1.35 15.76 1.93
CA PRO A 33 2.27 15.24 2.94
C PRO A 33 2.54 16.25 4.08
N GLU A 34 2.85 17.50 3.75
CA GLU A 34 3.20 18.53 4.73
C GLU A 34 2.04 18.87 5.68
N ARG A 35 0.79 18.75 5.21
CA ARG A 35 -0.41 19.09 5.99
C ARG A 35 -0.92 17.90 6.79
N ASP A 36 -1.06 16.75 6.13
CA ASP A 36 -1.83 15.63 6.65
C ASP A 36 -0.99 14.66 7.48
N PHE A 37 0.32 14.55 7.19
CA PHE A 37 1.17 13.56 7.85
C PHE A 37 1.36 13.82 9.34
N PRO A 38 1.56 15.07 9.82
CA PRO A 38 1.69 15.33 11.24
C PRO A 38 0.50 14.78 12.05
N MET A 39 -0.72 15.03 11.57
CA MET A 39 -1.95 14.51 12.17
C MET A 39 -2.01 12.97 12.09
N LEU A 40 -1.65 12.36 10.95
CA LEU A 40 -1.68 10.90 10.81
C LEU A 40 -0.73 10.19 11.79
N ILE A 41 0.43 10.78 12.10
CA ILE A 41 1.36 10.24 13.10
C ILE A 41 0.75 10.29 14.51
N GLU A 42 0.06 11.38 14.86
CA GLU A 42 -0.63 11.49 16.15
C GLU A 42 -1.76 10.46 16.29
N LEU A 43 -2.49 10.20 15.20
CA LEU A 43 -3.53 9.16 15.16
C LEU A 43 -2.94 7.75 15.20
N LEU A 44 -1.80 7.52 14.53
CA LEU A 44 -1.07 6.26 14.58
C LEU A 44 -0.69 5.89 16.02
N ALA A 45 -0.22 6.85 16.81
CA ALA A 45 0.13 6.63 18.22
C ALA A 45 -1.07 6.21 19.09
N GLN A 46 -2.29 6.51 18.64
CA GLN A 46 -3.55 6.18 19.33
C GLN A 46 -4.22 4.93 18.76
N ALA A 47 -3.73 4.38 17.64
CA ALA A 47 -4.36 3.27 16.95
C ALA A 47 -4.25 1.95 17.72
N SER A 48 -5.36 1.20 17.76
CA SER A 48 -5.42 -0.15 18.33
C SER A 48 -6.15 -1.10 17.37
N PRO A 49 -5.52 -2.21 16.94
CA PRO A 49 -4.16 -2.64 17.26
C PRO A 49 -3.08 -1.81 16.55
N PRO A 50 -1.85 -1.71 17.11
CA PRO A 50 -0.77 -0.95 16.50
C PRO A 50 -0.41 -1.50 15.13
N LEU A 51 -0.18 -0.60 14.16
CA LEU A 51 0.18 -0.93 12.78
C LEU A 51 1.53 -1.69 12.67
N GLU A 52 2.33 -1.68 13.75
CA GLU A 52 3.55 -2.47 13.93
C GLU A 52 3.33 -3.99 13.84
N LYS A 53 2.09 -4.47 13.95
CA LYS A 53 1.77 -5.91 13.83
C LYS A 53 1.80 -6.45 12.40
N SER A 54 2.02 -5.60 11.40
CA SER A 54 2.25 -6.04 10.02
C SER A 54 3.59 -6.81 9.93
N PRO A 55 3.69 -7.91 9.17
CA PRO A 55 4.95 -8.61 8.93
C PRO A 55 6.04 -7.64 8.44
N SER A 56 6.92 -7.25 9.35
CA SER A 56 7.98 -6.28 9.10
C SER A 56 9.27 -6.70 9.80
N GLY A 57 10.41 -6.43 9.15
CA GLY A 57 11.72 -6.81 9.66
C GLY A 57 12.74 -5.69 9.46
N GLU A 58 13.72 -5.62 10.36
CA GLU A 58 14.89 -4.76 10.21
C GLU A 58 15.97 -5.47 9.40
N ILE A 59 16.63 -4.73 8.51
CA ILE A 59 17.71 -5.22 7.67
C ILE A 59 18.90 -4.27 7.73
N SER A 60 20.11 -4.82 7.61
CA SER A 60 21.29 -3.99 7.33
C SER A 60 21.25 -3.51 5.87
N LEU A 61 22.08 -2.51 5.55
CA LEU A 61 22.23 -2.06 4.17
C LEU A 61 22.79 -3.18 3.26
N ASP A 62 23.63 -4.06 3.79
CA ASP A 62 24.23 -5.17 3.05
C ASP A 62 23.20 -6.24 2.66
N ASP A 63 22.08 -6.33 3.39
CA ASP A 63 21.01 -7.30 3.17
C ASP A 63 19.93 -6.80 2.18
N LEU A 64 20.08 -5.62 1.60
CA LEU A 64 19.05 -4.95 0.81
C LEU A 64 18.52 -5.81 -0.35
N THR A 65 19.42 -6.47 -1.10
CA THR A 65 19.03 -7.33 -2.22
C THR A 65 18.21 -8.53 -1.77
N ALA A 66 18.63 -9.21 -0.71
CA ALA A 66 17.91 -10.36 -0.17
C ALA A 66 16.51 -9.97 0.35
N ALA A 67 16.38 -8.75 0.90
CA ALA A 67 15.10 -8.22 1.35
C ALA A 67 14.10 -7.96 0.21
N PHE A 68 14.57 -7.52 -0.96
CA PHE A 68 13.72 -7.39 -2.15
C PHE A 68 13.18 -8.75 -2.60
N GLU A 69 14.01 -9.80 -2.63
CA GLU A 69 13.54 -11.13 -3.02
C GLU A 69 12.48 -11.68 -2.06
N LYS A 70 12.67 -11.50 -0.75
CA LYS A 70 11.66 -11.85 0.27
C LYS A 70 10.35 -11.10 0.05
N SER A 71 10.43 -9.82 -0.31
CA SER A 71 9.26 -8.97 -0.59
C SER A 71 8.50 -9.46 -1.82
N CYS A 72 9.20 -9.84 -2.90
CA CYS A 72 8.58 -10.44 -4.09
C CYS A 72 7.91 -11.79 -3.82
N ARG A 73 8.44 -12.58 -2.88
CA ARG A 73 7.82 -13.84 -2.43
C ARG A 73 6.66 -13.63 -1.44
N GLY A 74 6.40 -12.39 -1.01
CA GLY A 74 5.34 -12.06 -0.06
C GLY A 74 5.64 -12.49 1.38
N GLU A 75 6.90 -12.80 1.71
CA GLU A 75 7.33 -13.22 3.05
C GLU A 75 7.36 -12.05 4.04
N VAL A 76 7.53 -10.83 3.52
CA VAL A 76 7.54 -9.57 4.29
C VAL A 76 6.67 -8.53 3.58
N LEU A 77 5.97 -7.70 4.34
CA LEU A 77 5.22 -6.56 3.80
C LEU A 77 6.05 -5.28 3.78
N ARG A 78 6.98 -5.15 4.74
CA ARG A 78 7.84 -3.97 4.87
C ARG A 78 9.20 -4.38 5.45
N SER A 79 10.27 -3.94 4.84
CA SER A 79 11.62 -4.01 5.41
C SER A 79 12.10 -2.61 5.79
N VAL A 80 12.65 -2.45 6.99
CA VAL A 80 13.21 -1.18 7.48
C VAL A 80 14.71 -1.30 7.48
N VAL A 81 15.40 -0.44 6.72
CA VAL A 81 16.87 -0.41 6.71
C VAL A 81 17.33 0.38 7.92
N THR A 82 18.20 -0.21 8.74
CA THR A 82 18.84 0.45 9.86
C THR A 82 20.32 0.70 9.55
N PHE A 83 20.81 1.89 9.92
CA PHE A 83 22.22 2.29 9.74
C PHE A 83 22.87 2.29 11.13
N CYS A 84 23.66 1.25 11.42
CA CYS A 84 24.37 1.06 12.69
C CYS A 84 25.88 1.22 12.49
#